data_AF-A0A7D5T695-F1
#
_entry.id   AF-A0A7D5T695-F1
#
_cell.length_a   1.000
_cell.length_b   1.000
_cell.length_c   1.000
_cell.angle_alpha   90.00
_cell.angle_beta   90.00
_cell.angle_gamma   90.00
#
_symmetry.space_group_name_H-M   'P 1'
#
loop_
_entity.id
_entity.type
_entity.pdbx_description
1 polymer ?
#
loop_
_entity_poly.entity_id
_entity_poly.type
_entity_poly.pdbx_seq_one_letter_code
_entity_poly.pdbx_strand_id
1 'polypeptide(L)'
;MRLLTELSARADAAFTNDHHPKICGRIWSALDGTDYDERHESDEPPGFSYSLVFPPRDMREGDDRYLLVASPDEELLAHVAEDLQDERELNVGEMPFRVEDVTALDPDVGEPGTSGTLESGTGVLVRIPPWQRERYDIDGGHGDSATFWRPEHTMEPFRTQIRANLDRKHGLFAPEYLPGPSDCDGELFDGYDLLKTYALPVEVTEGQRMTYVLSKWKLNYTVRDDDHRRHLNLALDCGIGERNALGFGFLNLQEDDAGR
;
A
#
# COMPACT_ATOMS: atom_id res chain seq x y z
N MET A 1 -5.55 -10.84 -3.27
CA MET A 1 -5.35 -11.80 -2.16
C MET A 1 -4.50 -11.20 -1.04
N ARG A 2 -4.66 -11.68 0.20
CA ARG A 2 -3.90 -11.19 1.36
C ARG A 2 -3.54 -12.28 2.34
N LEU A 3 -2.50 -12.01 3.12
CA LEU A 3 -2.15 -12.73 4.35
C LEU A 3 -2.45 -11.82 5.54
N LEU A 4 -3.13 -12.38 6.53
CA LEU A 4 -3.23 -11.86 7.89
C LEU A 4 -2.29 -12.66 8.77
N THR A 5 -1.27 -11.99 9.29
CA THR A 5 -0.33 -12.56 10.26
C THR A 5 -0.75 -12.13 11.66
N GLU A 6 -1.00 -13.10 12.52
CA GLU A 6 -1.22 -12.89 13.95
C GLU A 6 0.11 -12.89 14.69
N LEU A 7 0.32 -11.86 15.51
CA LEU A 7 1.57 -11.58 16.19
C LEU A 7 1.33 -11.48 17.70
N SER A 8 2.21 -12.07 18.49
CA SER A 8 2.28 -11.83 19.94
C SER A 8 3.51 -10.99 20.28
N ALA A 9 3.31 -9.87 20.98
CA ALA A 9 4.41 -9.04 21.45
C ALA A 9 5.27 -9.80 22.48
N ARG A 10 6.58 -9.83 22.30
CA ARG A 10 7.51 -10.54 23.20
C ARG A 10 8.08 -9.68 24.31
N ALA A 11 7.81 -8.38 24.30
CA ALA A 11 8.25 -7.44 25.31
C ALA A 11 7.39 -6.16 25.27
N ASP A 12 7.43 -5.41 26.37
CA ASP A 12 6.94 -4.03 26.39
C ASP A 12 7.77 -3.17 25.41
N ALA A 13 7.09 -2.39 24.57
CA ALA A 13 7.76 -1.47 23.66
C ALA A 13 6.84 -0.32 23.24
N ALA A 14 7.46 0.83 22.97
CA ALA A 14 6.78 1.97 22.40
C ALA A 14 6.53 1.73 20.91
N PHE A 15 5.39 2.20 20.40
CA PHE A 15 5.13 2.17 18.96
C PHE A 15 5.95 3.25 18.26
N THR A 16 6.95 2.84 17.46
CA THR A 16 7.76 3.79 16.69
C THR A 16 7.23 3.94 15.26
N ASN A 17 7.88 4.69 14.39
CA ASN A 17 7.52 4.75 12.96
C ASN A 17 8.52 4.01 12.06
N ASP A 18 9.45 3.27 12.68
CA ASP A 18 10.61 2.67 12.01
C ASP A 18 10.24 1.31 11.36
N HIS A 19 8.94 1.05 11.23
CA HIS A 19 8.37 -0.22 10.79
C HIS A 19 8.61 -0.51 9.32
N HIS A 20 8.52 0.53 8.50
CA HIS A 20 8.44 0.38 7.06
C HIS A 20 9.64 -0.39 6.47
N PRO A 21 10.90 -0.02 6.76
CA PRO A 21 12.06 -0.73 6.19
C PRO A 21 12.24 -2.14 6.76
N LYS A 22 11.83 -2.38 8.02
CA LYS A 22 12.00 -3.70 8.67
C LYS A 22 11.01 -4.73 8.15
N ILE A 23 9.75 -4.35 7.98
CA ILE A 23 8.74 -5.21 7.35
C ILE A 23 9.09 -5.45 5.88
N CYS A 24 9.50 -4.40 5.15
CA CYS A 24 9.98 -4.51 3.78
C CYS A 24 11.13 -5.52 3.67
N GLY A 25 12.15 -5.39 4.52
CA GLY A 25 13.27 -6.31 4.57
C GLY A 25 12.84 -7.75 4.86
N ARG A 26 11.90 -7.96 5.79
CA ARG A 26 11.36 -9.30 6.07
C ARG A 26 10.70 -9.91 4.84
N ILE A 27 9.87 -9.15 4.13
CA ILE A 27 9.17 -9.63 2.92
C ILE A 27 10.20 -9.96 1.82
N TRP A 28 11.18 -9.08 1.58
CA TRP A 28 12.21 -9.39 0.56
C TRP A 28 13.10 -10.55 0.95
N SER A 29 13.42 -10.75 2.23
CA SER A 29 14.13 -11.96 2.68
C SER A 29 13.34 -13.24 2.41
N ALA A 30 12.00 -13.19 2.50
CA ALA A 30 11.15 -14.33 2.14
C ALA A 30 11.15 -14.63 0.63
N LEU A 31 11.49 -13.64 -0.20
CA LEU A 31 11.53 -13.74 -1.65
C LEU A 31 12.94 -13.96 -2.20
N ASP A 32 13.97 -13.94 -1.35
CA ASP A 32 15.37 -14.16 -1.74
C ASP A 32 15.53 -15.54 -2.38
N GLY A 33 16.20 -15.57 -3.54
CA GLY A 33 16.40 -16.80 -4.31
C GLY A 33 15.15 -17.37 -5.02
N THR A 34 14.03 -16.64 -5.02
CA THR A 34 12.83 -16.95 -5.84
C THR A 34 12.85 -16.17 -7.16
N ASP A 35 11.89 -16.44 -8.06
CA ASP A 35 11.71 -15.66 -9.29
C ASP A 35 11.31 -14.18 -9.04
N TYR A 36 10.99 -13.83 -7.79
CA TYR A 36 10.63 -12.48 -7.38
C TYR A 36 11.81 -11.62 -6.93
N ASP A 37 12.97 -12.22 -6.64
CA ASP A 37 14.13 -11.53 -6.06
C ASP A 37 14.61 -10.35 -6.94
N GLU A 38 14.62 -10.55 -8.26
CA GLU A 38 15.02 -9.52 -9.23
C GLU A 38 14.15 -8.25 -9.16
N ARG A 39 12.91 -8.35 -8.64
CA ARG A 39 12.02 -7.19 -8.48
C ARG A 39 12.51 -6.22 -7.41
N HIS A 40 13.33 -6.68 -6.45
CA HIS A 40 13.86 -5.86 -5.37
C HIS A 40 14.77 -4.72 -5.88
N GLU A 41 15.56 -5.01 -6.93
CA GLU A 41 16.47 -4.03 -7.54
C GLU A 41 15.82 -3.21 -8.65
N SER A 42 14.58 -3.54 -9.04
CA SER A 42 13.85 -2.85 -10.09
C SER A 42 13.23 -1.54 -9.58
N ASP A 43 13.09 -0.56 -10.49
CA ASP A 43 12.29 0.64 -10.24
C ASP A 43 10.77 0.40 -10.45
N GLU A 44 10.36 -0.86 -10.63
CA GLU A 44 8.98 -1.27 -10.88
C GLU A 44 8.17 -1.36 -9.58
N PRO A 45 6.82 -1.24 -9.66
CA PRO A 45 5.98 -1.63 -8.54
C PRO A 45 6.34 -3.06 -8.11
N PRO A 46 6.42 -3.35 -6.80
CA PRO A 46 6.95 -4.63 -6.32
C PRO A 46 5.99 -5.81 -6.50
N GLY A 47 4.73 -5.55 -6.87
CA GLY A 47 3.67 -6.57 -6.91
C GLY A 47 3.13 -6.93 -5.53
N PHE A 48 3.41 -6.15 -4.49
CA PHE A 48 2.79 -6.31 -3.18
C PHE A 48 2.61 -4.98 -2.46
N SER A 49 1.78 -4.98 -1.43
CA SER A 49 1.65 -3.89 -0.46
C SER A 49 1.37 -4.46 0.93
N TYR A 50 1.59 -3.67 1.98
CA TYR A 50 1.40 -4.16 3.34
C TYR A 50 0.98 -3.05 4.32
N SER A 51 0.33 -3.46 5.41
CA SER A 51 -0.12 -2.55 6.47
C SER A 51 1.03 -2.18 7.43
N LEU A 52 0.77 -1.24 8.34
CA LEU A 52 1.54 -1.17 9.58
C LEU A 52 1.20 -2.37 10.46
N VAL A 53 2.03 -2.66 11.46
CA VAL A 53 1.60 -3.50 12.58
C VAL A 53 0.45 -2.77 13.30
N PHE A 54 -0.67 -3.47 13.51
CA PHE A 54 -1.87 -2.90 14.12
C PHE A 54 -2.39 -3.74 15.31
N PRO A 55 -3.09 -3.12 16.27
CA PRO A 55 -3.35 -1.69 16.41
C PRO A 55 -2.07 -0.85 16.65
N PRO A 56 -1.96 0.36 16.06
CA PRO A 56 -0.75 1.19 16.11
C PRO A 56 -0.64 1.97 17.42
N ARG A 57 -0.31 1.25 18.50
CA ARG A 57 -0.18 1.78 19.86
C ARG A 57 0.91 1.03 20.61
N ASP A 58 1.44 1.66 21.65
CA ASP A 58 2.39 1.04 22.57
C ASP A 58 1.88 -0.34 23.02
N MET A 59 2.82 -1.26 23.21
CA MET A 59 2.51 -2.66 23.47
C MET A 59 3.10 -3.13 24.78
N ARG A 60 2.41 -4.09 25.38
CA ARG A 60 2.90 -4.89 26.50
C ARG A 60 3.27 -6.28 26.01
N GLU A 61 4.16 -6.94 26.73
CA GLU A 61 4.41 -8.36 26.49
C GLU A 61 3.10 -9.17 26.52
N GLY A 62 2.93 -10.06 25.54
CA GLY A 62 1.75 -10.88 25.33
C GLY A 62 0.60 -10.19 24.59
N ASP A 63 0.70 -8.90 24.28
CA ASP A 63 -0.32 -8.20 23.49
C ASP A 63 -0.44 -8.79 22.07
N ASP A 64 -1.68 -8.99 21.61
CA ASP A 64 -1.96 -9.36 20.22
C ASP A 64 -1.76 -8.18 19.27
N ARG A 65 -1.13 -8.45 18.14
CA ARG A 65 -0.90 -7.55 17.01
C ARG A 65 -1.12 -8.29 15.70
N TYR A 66 -1.25 -7.52 14.64
CA TYR A 66 -1.55 -8.05 13.32
C TYR A 66 -0.75 -7.31 12.25
N LEU A 67 -0.46 -8.03 11.17
CA LEU A 67 0.15 -7.50 9.95
C LEU A 67 -0.62 -8.04 8.75
N LEU A 68 -0.93 -7.17 7.80
CA LEU A 68 -1.49 -7.57 6.51
C LEU A 68 -0.44 -7.40 5.42
N VAL A 69 -0.29 -8.42 4.58
CA VAL A 69 0.48 -8.37 3.31
C VAL A 69 -0.48 -8.75 2.19
N ALA A 70 -0.46 -7.99 1.10
CA ALA A 70 -1.36 -8.17 -0.03
C ALA A 70 -0.57 -8.25 -1.34
N SER A 71 -1.06 -9.04 -2.28
CA SER A 71 -0.51 -9.19 -3.62
C SER A 71 -1.58 -9.77 -4.56
N PRO A 72 -1.56 -9.42 -5.87
CA PRO A 72 -2.32 -10.11 -6.89
C PRO A 72 -1.71 -11.47 -7.26
N ASP A 73 -0.49 -11.76 -6.79
CA ASP A 73 0.26 -12.98 -7.08
C ASP A 73 0.22 -13.92 -5.86
N GLU A 74 -0.48 -15.05 -6.02
CA GLU A 74 -0.64 -16.05 -4.96
C GLU A 74 0.66 -16.76 -4.59
N GLU A 75 1.55 -16.98 -5.56
CA GLU A 75 2.82 -17.69 -5.34
C GLU A 75 3.80 -16.80 -4.57
N LEU A 76 3.81 -15.49 -4.83
CA LEU A 76 4.53 -14.51 -4.01
C LEU A 76 4.06 -14.58 -2.54
N LEU A 77 2.75 -14.59 -2.28
CA LEU A 77 2.22 -14.71 -0.92
C LEU A 77 2.54 -16.07 -0.31
N ALA A 78 2.58 -17.15 -1.09
CA ALA A 78 2.95 -18.46 -0.57
C ALA A 78 4.36 -18.47 0.01
N HIS A 79 5.34 -17.87 -0.68
CA HIS A 79 6.70 -17.73 -0.16
C HIS A 79 6.77 -16.89 1.12
N VAL A 80 6.05 -15.76 1.17
CA VAL A 80 5.97 -14.93 2.38
C VAL A 80 5.33 -15.68 3.54
N ALA A 81 4.28 -16.46 3.29
CA ALA A 81 3.62 -17.25 4.32
C ALA A 81 4.52 -18.38 4.86
N GLU A 82 5.22 -19.10 3.97
CA GLU A 82 6.15 -20.17 4.33
C GLU A 82 7.28 -19.62 5.23
N ASP A 83 7.91 -18.53 4.82
CA ASP A 83 8.98 -17.88 5.59
C ASP A 83 8.51 -17.41 6.98
N LEU A 84 7.32 -16.83 7.10
CA LEU A 84 6.75 -16.41 8.38
C LEU A 84 6.38 -17.58 9.30
N GLN A 85 6.05 -18.74 8.73
CA GLN A 85 5.72 -19.96 9.47
C GLN A 85 6.97 -20.69 9.97
N ASP A 86 8.03 -20.70 9.16
CA ASP A 86 9.31 -21.33 9.44
C ASP A 86 10.16 -20.48 10.40
N GLU A 87 10.30 -19.18 10.11
CA GLU A 87 10.96 -18.21 10.98
C GLU A 87 9.91 -17.30 11.66
N ARG A 88 9.46 -17.77 12.82
CA ARG A 88 8.40 -17.11 13.58
C ARG A 88 8.87 -15.87 14.34
N GLU A 89 10.15 -15.54 14.32
CA GLU A 89 10.64 -14.30 14.92
C GLU A 89 10.48 -13.12 13.95
N LEU A 90 9.72 -12.10 14.37
CA LEU A 90 9.55 -10.86 13.61
C LEU A 90 9.91 -9.66 14.49
N ASN A 91 11.07 -9.05 14.24
CA ASN A 91 11.48 -7.85 14.95
C ASN A 91 11.31 -6.61 14.07
N VAL A 92 10.45 -5.69 14.50
CA VAL A 92 10.17 -4.44 13.78
C VAL A 92 10.74 -3.28 14.59
N GLY A 93 11.98 -2.91 14.31
CA GLY A 93 12.70 -1.91 15.12
C GLY A 93 12.92 -2.44 16.55
N GLU A 94 12.49 -1.68 17.55
CA GLU A 94 12.54 -2.08 18.97
C GLU A 94 11.32 -2.91 19.39
N MET A 95 10.43 -3.28 18.47
CA MET A 95 9.22 -4.06 18.74
C MET A 95 9.41 -5.53 18.36
N PRO A 96 9.67 -6.43 19.34
CA PRO A 96 9.84 -7.85 19.08
C PRO A 96 8.49 -8.58 19.06
N PHE A 97 8.25 -9.38 18.03
CA PHE A 97 7.06 -10.20 17.88
C PHE A 97 7.40 -11.67 17.65
N ARG A 98 6.43 -12.51 17.99
CA ARG A 98 6.34 -13.90 17.54
C ARG A 98 5.16 -14.04 16.60
N VAL A 99 5.34 -14.72 15.47
CA VAL A 99 4.27 -15.14 14.57
C VAL A 99 3.54 -16.33 15.20
N GLU A 100 2.27 -16.12 15.52
CA GLU A 100 1.40 -17.15 16.07
C GLU A 100 0.69 -17.92 14.96
N ASP A 101 0.13 -17.18 14.00
CA ASP A 101 -0.61 -17.74 12.86
C ASP A 101 -0.47 -16.90 11.58
N VAL A 102 -0.71 -17.52 10.44
CA VAL A 102 -0.78 -16.87 9.12
C VAL A 102 -1.99 -17.41 8.38
N THR A 103 -2.98 -16.55 8.15
CA THR A 103 -4.24 -16.90 7.50
C THR A 103 -4.42 -16.11 6.19
N ALA A 104 -4.91 -16.78 5.14
CA ALA A 104 -5.23 -16.12 3.87
C ALA A 104 -6.61 -15.44 3.92
N LEU A 105 -6.70 -14.24 3.32
CA LEU A 105 -7.93 -13.47 3.12
C LEU A 105 -8.09 -13.11 1.64
N ASP A 106 -9.32 -13.08 1.17
CA ASP A 106 -9.65 -12.70 -0.22
C ASP A 106 -10.70 -11.58 -0.25
N PRO A 107 -10.32 -10.35 0.09
CA PRO A 107 -11.23 -9.21 0.00
C PRO A 107 -11.50 -8.86 -1.46
N ASP A 108 -12.76 -8.62 -1.79
CA ASP A 108 -13.22 -8.26 -3.12
C ASP A 108 -14.14 -7.03 -3.06
N VAL A 109 -13.98 -6.11 -4.01
CA VAL A 109 -14.81 -4.90 -4.12
C VAL A 109 -16.27 -5.15 -4.53
N GLY A 110 -16.61 -6.40 -4.85
CA GLY A 110 -17.94 -6.84 -5.27
C GLY A 110 -18.14 -6.87 -6.78
N GLU A 111 -19.24 -7.51 -7.17
CA GLU A 111 -19.70 -7.59 -8.56
C GLU A 111 -20.14 -6.20 -9.10
N PRO A 112 -20.23 -6.02 -10.43
CA PRO A 112 -20.78 -4.81 -11.04
C PRO A 112 -22.11 -4.36 -10.39
N GLY A 113 -22.18 -3.09 -10.02
CA GLY A 113 -23.27 -2.48 -9.25
C GLY A 113 -23.05 -2.42 -7.74
N THR A 114 -22.01 -3.08 -7.21
CA THR A 114 -21.64 -2.96 -5.79
C THR A 114 -21.04 -1.59 -5.51
N SER A 115 -21.44 -0.96 -4.41
CA SER A 115 -20.82 0.26 -3.91
C SER A 115 -20.11 -0.04 -2.59
N GLY A 116 -19.04 0.72 -2.32
CA GLY A 116 -18.30 0.61 -1.06
C GLY A 116 -17.28 1.72 -0.89
N THR A 117 -16.47 1.59 0.16
CA THR A 117 -15.40 2.54 0.48
C THR A 117 -14.07 1.82 0.65
N LEU A 118 -13.04 2.27 -0.07
CA LEU A 118 -11.66 1.92 0.20
C LEU A 118 -11.03 2.98 1.11
N GLU A 119 -10.49 2.57 2.25
CA GLU A 119 -9.72 3.45 3.12
C GLU A 119 -8.23 3.10 3.06
N SER A 120 -7.39 4.12 2.93
CA SER A 120 -5.94 3.94 3.07
C SER A 120 -5.60 3.49 4.50
N GLY A 121 -5.02 2.29 4.65
CA GLY A 121 -4.43 1.82 5.90
C GLY A 121 -3.15 2.59 6.22
N THR A 122 -2.31 2.81 5.20
CA THR A 122 -1.05 3.57 5.30
C THR A 122 -1.09 4.83 4.43
N GLY A 123 -0.13 5.75 4.62
CA GLY A 123 -0.11 7.00 3.88
C GLY A 123 0.14 6.78 2.39
N VAL A 124 -0.66 7.44 1.54
CA VAL A 124 -0.51 7.45 0.08
C VAL A 124 0.50 8.52 -0.31
N LEU A 125 1.52 8.11 -1.05
CA LEU A 125 2.53 8.99 -1.64
C LEU A 125 2.18 9.28 -3.10
N VAL A 126 2.05 10.56 -3.43
CA VAL A 126 1.94 11.03 -4.82
C VAL A 126 2.99 12.10 -5.05
N ARG A 127 3.86 11.87 -6.04
CA ARG A 127 4.84 12.85 -6.52
C ARG A 127 4.37 13.43 -7.84
N ILE A 128 4.36 14.76 -7.90
CA ILE A 128 4.08 15.56 -9.09
C ILE A 128 5.43 15.89 -9.73
N PRO A 129 5.71 15.38 -10.93
CA PRO A 129 6.99 15.63 -11.57
C PRO A 129 7.16 17.12 -11.94
N PRO A 130 8.39 17.64 -12.01
CA PRO A 130 8.64 19.06 -12.28
C PRO A 130 7.93 19.59 -13.53
N TRP A 131 7.91 18.81 -14.60
CA TRP A 131 7.31 19.19 -15.89
C TRP A 131 5.78 19.28 -15.87
N GLN A 132 5.10 18.78 -14.83
CA GLN A 132 3.65 18.90 -14.68
C GLN A 132 3.23 20.06 -13.75
N ARG A 133 4.16 20.73 -13.07
CA ARG A 133 3.82 21.80 -12.11
C ARG A 133 3.08 22.96 -12.74
N GLU A 134 3.55 23.41 -13.90
CA GLU A 134 2.94 24.52 -14.64
C GLU A 134 1.50 24.19 -15.04
N ARG A 135 1.23 22.95 -15.45
CA ARG A 135 -0.13 22.50 -15.78
C ARG A 135 -1.12 22.63 -14.62
N TYR A 136 -0.63 22.50 -13.39
CA TYR A 136 -1.47 22.49 -12.18
C TYR A 136 -1.36 23.79 -11.37
N ASP A 137 -0.76 24.85 -11.92
CA ASP A 137 -0.54 26.12 -11.24
C ASP A 137 0.18 25.97 -9.88
N ILE A 138 1.14 25.05 -9.80
CA ILE A 138 1.90 24.78 -8.56
C ILE A 138 3.15 25.67 -8.52
N ASP A 139 3.06 26.77 -7.78
CA ASP A 139 4.18 27.66 -7.49
C ASP A 139 5.18 27.06 -6.47
N GLY A 140 6.47 27.39 -6.61
CA GLY A 140 7.45 27.21 -5.52
C GLY A 140 8.33 25.95 -5.56
N GLY A 141 8.38 25.22 -6.67
CA GLY A 141 9.36 24.15 -6.88
C GLY A 141 10.69 24.66 -7.45
N HIS A 142 11.68 24.97 -6.61
CA HIS A 142 13.03 25.25 -7.11
C HIS A 142 13.79 23.94 -7.40
N GLY A 143 13.97 23.61 -8.69
CA GLY A 143 14.82 22.51 -9.17
C GLY A 143 14.09 21.29 -9.73
N ASP A 144 14.88 20.27 -10.11
CA ASP A 144 14.45 19.06 -10.82
C ASP A 144 13.82 17.97 -9.93
N SER A 145 13.67 18.20 -8.63
CA SER A 145 13.05 17.25 -7.71
C SER A 145 11.52 17.26 -7.86
N ALA A 146 10.85 16.14 -7.63
CA ALA A 146 9.38 16.09 -7.66
C ALA A 146 8.74 16.81 -6.46
N THR A 147 7.54 17.37 -6.65
CA THR A 147 6.72 17.98 -5.57
C THR A 147 5.76 16.95 -5.01
N PHE A 148 5.65 16.81 -3.69
CA PHE A 148 4.63 15.95 -3.10
C PHE A 148 3.24 16.57 -3.17
N TRP A 149 2.21 15.78 -3.47
CA TRP A 149 0.84 16.27 -3.44
C TRP A 149 0.43 16.76 -2.04
N ARG A 150 -0.35 17.85 -2.00
CA ARG A 150 -0.87 18.50 -0.78
C ARG A 150 -2.28 19.03 -1.04
N PRO A 151 -3.08 19.30 0.00
CA PRO A 151 -4.47 19.73 -0.17
C PRO A 151 -4.63 21.11 -0.82
N GLU A 152 -3.58 21.93 -0.76
CA GLU A 152 -3.51 23.22 -1.46
C GLU A 152 -3.39 23.07 -2.99
N HIS A 153 -3.00 21.88 -3.47
CA HIS A 153 -3.02 21.54 -4.88
C HIS A 153 -4.41 21.00 -5.25
N THR A 154 -4.80 21.13 -6.52
CA THR A 154 -6.05 20.56 -7.01
C THR A 154 -6.04 19.02 -6.89
N MET A 155 -7.22 18.40 -7.00
CA MET A 155 -7.34 16.94 -7.00
C MET A 155 -6.85 16.28 -8.30
N GLU A 156 -6.77 17.04 -9.39
CA GLU A 156 -6.35 16.54 -10.70
C GLU A 156 -4.98 15.84 -10.70
N PRO A 157 -3.89 16.42 -10.12
CA PRO A 157 -2.61 15.72 -10.02
C PRO A 157 -2.71 14.42 -9.22
N PHE A 158 -3.49 14.39 -8.14
CA PHE A 158 -3.67 13.18 -7.36
C PHE A 158 -4.32 12.08 -8.18
N ARG A 159 -5.47 12.37 -8.80
CA ARG A 159 -6.20 11.39 -9.63
C ARG A 159 -5.38 10.89 -10.81
N THR A 160 -4.68 11.80 -11.49
CA THR A 160 -3.83 11.48 -12.63
C THR A 160 -2.71 10.52 -12.25
N GLN A 161 -2.01 10.81 -11.15
CA GLN A 161 -0.89 9.99 -10.71
C GLN A 161 -1.32 8.63 -10.15
N ILE A 162 -2.46 8.55 -9.44
CA ILE A 162 -3.01 7.27 -8.98
C ILE A 162 -3.43 6.41 -10.17
N ARG A 163 -4.10 6.99 -11.17
CA ARG A 163 -4.49 6.27 -12.39
C ARG A 163 -3.26 5.75 -13.14
N ALA A 164 -2.28 6.61 -13.42
CA ALA A 164 -1.04 6.23 -14.11
C ALA A 164 -0.24 5.16 -13.35
N ASN A 165 -0.25 5.22 -12.00
CA ASN A 165 0.37 4.19 -11.17
C ASN A 165 -0.33 2.83 -11.29
N LEU A 166 -1.67 2.82 -11.32
CA LEU A 166 -2.44 1.60 -11.50
C LEU A 166 -2.33 1.05 -12.93
N ASP A 167 -2.22 1.88 -13.96
CA ASP A 167 -1.89 1.43 -15.32
C ASP A 167 -0.55 0.69 -15.36
N ARG A 168 0.47 1.25 -14.69
CA ARG A 168 1.78 0.61 -14.60
C ARG A 168 1.71 -0.75 -13.89
N LYS A 169 0.95 -0.84 -12.80
CA LYS A 169 0.72 -2.10 -12.08
C LYS A 169 -0.08 -3.09 -12.92
N HIS A 170 -1.08 -2.63 -13.65
CA HIS A 170 -1.89 -3.46 -14.54
C HIS A 170 -1.02 -4.09 -15.62
N GLY A 171 -0.15 -3.30 -16.27
CA GLY A 171 0.77 -3.82 -17.28
C GLY A 171 1.76 -4.88 -16.78
N LEU A 172 1.99 -4.98 -15.47
CA LEU A 172 2.91 -5.95 -14.86
C LEU A 172 2.20 -7.17 -14.26
N PHE A 173 0.99 -6.99 -13.72
CA PHE A 173 0.33 -8.01 -12.89
C PHE A 173 -1.04 -8.44 -13.43
N ALA A 174 -1.54 -7.80 -14.49
CA ALA A 174 -2.77 -8.21 -15.16
C ALA A 174 -2.44 -8.76 -16.57
N PRO A 175 -3.28 -9.64 -17.12
CA PRO A 175 -3.13 -10.12 -18.49
C PRO A 175 -3.07 -8.98 -19.52
N GLU A 176 -2.08 -9.02 -20.40
CA GLU A 176 -1.79 -7.95 -21.38
C GLU A 176 -2.96 -7.60 -22.32
N TYR A 177 -3.86 -8.55 -22.57
CA TYR A 177 -5.01 -8.35 -23.46
C TYR A 177 -6.17 -7.60 -22.81
N LEU A 178 -6.13 -7.38 -21.50
CA LEU A 178 -7.17 -6.67 -20.75
C LEU A 178 -6.87 -5.18 -20.68
N PRO A 179 -7.88 -4.30 -20.75
CA PRO A 179 -7.68 -2.86 -20.71
C PRO A 179 -7.23 -2.38 -19.33
N GLY A 180 -6.31 -1.41 -19.30
CA GLY A 180 -5.89 -0.72 -18.09
C GLY A 180 -6.87 0.38 -17.66
N PRO A 181 -6.69 0.95 -16.45
CA PRO A 181 -7.46 2.10 -15.96
C PRO A 181 -7.60 3.29 -16.92
N SER A 182 -6.58 3.59 -17.73
CA SER A 182 -6.62 4.69 -18.70
C SER A 182 -7.26 4.31 -20.04
N ASP A 183 -7.43 3.02 -20.33
CA ASP A 183 -8.09 2.53 -21.55
C ASP A 183 -9.61 2.45 -21.38
N CYS A 184 -10.11 2.59 -20.15
CA CYS A 184 -11.52 2.54 -19.81
C CYS A 184 -12.08 3.95 -19.56
N ASP A 185 -13.28 4.22 -20.08
CA ASP A 185 -13.98 5.47 -19.81
C ASP A 185 -14.34 5.60 -18.32
N GLY A 186 -14.37 6.83 -17.79
CA GLY A 186 -14.84 7.17 -16.44
C GLY A 186 -13.76 7.21 -15.35
N GLU A 187 -14.18 7.57 -14.13
CA GLU A 187 -13.30 7.75 -12.97
C GLU A 187 -13.11 6.45 -12.19
N LEU A 188 -11.95 6.30 -11.54
CA LEU A 188 -11.66 5.15 -10.66
C LEU A 188 -12.51 5.15 -9.38
N PHE A 189 -12.83 6.33 -8.86
CA PHE A 189 -13.59 6.48 -7.63
C PHE A 189 -14.67 7.54 -7.83
N ASP A 190 -15.82 7.32 -7.21
CA ASP A 190 -16.95 8.25 -7.19
C ASP A 190 -16.68 9.43 -6.24
N GLY A 191 -15.87 9.22 -5.20
CA GLY A 191 -15.57 10.21 -4.16
C GLY A 191 -14.17 10.07 -3.57
N TYR A 192 -13.61 11.21 -3.16
CA TYR A 192 -12.26 11.31 -2.58
C TYR A 192 -12.31 12.17 -1.32
N ASP A 193 -12.33 11.54 -0.16
CA ASP A 193 -12.40 12.22 1.13
C ASP A 193 -11.03 12.17 1.82
N LEU A 194 -10.35 13.32 1.85
CA LEU A 194 -9.05 13.45 2.51
C LEU A 194 -9.23 13.39 4.03
N LEU A 195 -8.64 12.39 4.68
CA LEU A 195 -8.65 12.25 6.14
C LEU A 195 -7.59 13.12 6.80
N LYS A 196 -6.35 13.09 6.30
CA LYS A 196 -5.23 13.90 6.80
C LYS A 196 -4.03 13.89 5.86
N THR A 197 -3.13 14.85 6.03
CA THR A 197 -1.77 14.81 5.48
C THR A 197 -0.72 14.91 6.59
N TYR A 198 0.43 14.27 6.40
CA TYR A 198 1.52 14.30 7.38
C TYR A 198 2.87 14.08 6.70
N ALA A 199 3.94 14.53 7.35
CA ALA A 199 5.31 14.29 6.91
C ALA A 199 5.91 13.12 7.71
N LEU A 200 6.56 12.19 7.03
CA LEU A 200 7.17 11.01 7.63
C LEU A 200 8.66 10.93 7.23
N PRO A 201 9.59 11.02 8.19
CA PRO A 201 11.01 10.80 7.94
C PRO A 201 11.28 9.29 7.85
N VAL A 202 11.59 8.80 6.66
CA VAL A 202 11.88 7.39 6.40
C VAL A 202 13.34 7.21 6.05
N GLU A 203 13.96 6.19 6.64
CA GLU A 203 15.28 5.71 6.21
C GLU A 203 15.09 4.85 4.98
N VAL A 204 15.56 5.34 3.83
CA VAL A 204 15.41 4.65 2.53
C VAL A 204 16.57 3.69 2.26
N THR A 205 17.73 3.98 2.85
CA THR A 205 18.97 3.20 2.81
C THR A 205 19.75 3.55 4.06
N GLU A 206 20.65 2.67 4.51
CA GLU A 206 21.44 2.87 5.74
C GLU A 206 22.06 4.27 5.80
N GLY A 207 21.68 5.04 6.82
CA GLY A 207 22.16 6.41 7.04
C GLY A 207 21.55 7.49 6.14
N GLN A 208 20.69 7.15 5.18
CA GLN A 208 19.99 8.10 4.31
C GLN A 208 18.51 8.21 4.70
N ARG A 209 18.15 9.35 5.32
CA ARG A 209 16.76 9.68 5.66
C ARG A 209 16.17 10.68 4.67
N MET A 210 14.99 10.36 4.15
CA MET A 210 14.18 11.25 3.33
C MET A 210 12.85 11.54 4.02
N THR A 211 12.35 12.76 3.91
CA THR A 211 11.01 13.11 4.43
C THR A 211 10.01 13.05 3.31
N TYR A 212 9.01 12.17 3.46
CA TYR A 212 7.89 12.03 2.53
C TYR A 212 6.65 12.75 3.07
N VAL A 213 5.94 13.47 2.21
CA VAL A 213 4.62 14.02 2.54
C VAL A 213 3.56 13.05 2.02
N LEU A 214 2.76 12.54 2.95
CA LEU A 214 1.78 11.48 2.72
C LEU A 214 0.37 12.00 2.98
N SER A 215 -0.61 11.34 2.37
CA SER A 215 -2.03 11.64 2.50
C SER A 215 -2.84 10.38 2.85
N LYS A 216 -3.84 10.49 3.71
CA LYS A 216 -4.79 9.41 4.02
C LYS A 216 -6.16 9.73 3.44
N TRP A 217 -6.83 8.74 2.89
CA TRP A 217 -8.05 8.89 2.11
C TRP A 217 -9.11 7.85 2.47
N LYS A 218 -10.38 8.25 2.34
CA LYS A 218 -11.49 7.37 1.99
C LYS A 218 -11.87 7.60 0.53
N LEU A 219 -12.06 6.51 -0.20
CA LEU A 219 -12.28 6.49 -1.63
C LEU A 219 -13.56 5.71 -1.90
N ASN A 220 -14.63 6.44 -2.22
CA ASN A 220 -15.94 5.85 -2.47
C ASN A 220 -15.97 5.32 -3.90
N TYR A 221 -16.54 4.14 -4.13
CA TYR A 221 -16.64 3.54 -5.45
C TYR A 221 -17.98 2.87 -5.67
N THR A 222 -18.32 2.73 -6.95
CA THR A 222 -19.35 1.84 -7.47
C THR A 222 -18.71 1.04 -8.59
N VAL A 223 -18.73 -0.28 -8.47
CA VAL A 223 -18.19 -1.19 -9.49
C VAL A 223 -19.04 -1.05 -10.75
N ARG A 224 -18.41 -0.74 -11.87
CA ARG A 224 -19.12 -0.39 -13.11
C ARG A 224 -19.29 -1.59 -14.01
N ASP A 225 -18.21 -2.33 -14.16
CA ASP A 225 -18.06 -3.53 -14.97
C ASP A 225 -16.87 -4.35 -14.42
N ASP A 226 -16.60 -5.49 -15.05
CA ASP A 226 -15.53 -6.41 -14.63
C ASP A 226 -14.14 -5.81 -14.79
N ASP A 227 -13.94 -4.87 -15.72
CA ASP A 227 -12.68 -4.16 -15.89
C ASP A 227 -12.43 -3.22 -14.71
N HIS A 228 -13.45 -2.44 -14.34
CA HIS A 228 -13.39 -1.57 -13.17
C HIS A 228 -13.16 -2.37 -11.88
N ARG A 229 -13.87 -3.50 -11.70
CA ARG A 229 -13.68 -4.40 -10.56
C ARG A 229 -12.23 -4.86 -10.47
N ARG A 230 -11.64 -5.30 -11.58
CA ARG A 230 -10.23 -5.73 -11.64
C ARG A 230 -9.29 -4.60 -11.24
N HIS A 231 -9.51 -3.37 -11.73
CA HIS A 231 -8.66 -2.23 -11.37
C HIS A 231 -8.72 -1.89 -9.88
N LEU A 232 -9.91 -1.97 -9.29
CA LEU A 232 -10.13 -1.73 -7.87
C LEU A 232 -9.54 -2.85 -6.99
N ASN A 233 -9.67 -4.12 -7.39
CA ASN A 233 -9.02 -5.24 -6.71
C ASN A 233 -7.48 -5.17 -6.84
N LEU A 234 -6.96 -4.75 -8.00
CA LEU A 234 -5.53 -4.50 -8.16
C LEU A 234 -5.04 -3.38 -7.21
N ALA A 235 -5.85 -2.34 -7.00
CA ALA A 235 -5.57 -1.30 -6.01
C ALA A 235 -5.60 -1.83 -4.57
N LEU A 236 -6.53 -2.74 -4.25
CA LEU A 236 -6.59 -3.43 -2.95
C LEU A 236 -5.36 -4.30 -2.69
N ASP A 237 -4.81 -4.93 -3.73
CA ASP A 237 -3.73 -5.92 -3.60
C ASP A 237 -2.33 -5.28 -3.67
N CYS A 238 -2.13 -4.34 -4.59
CA CYS A 238 -0.83 -3.65 -4.78
C CYS A 238 -0.76 -2.28 -4.09
N GLY A 239 -1.82 -1.85 -3.43
CA GLY A 239 -1.97 -0.48 -2.93
C GLY A 239 -2.04 0.55 -4.06
N ILE A 240 -2.08 1.82 -3.71
CA ILE A 240 -2.12 2.95 -4.65
C ILE A 240 -0.95 3.92 -4.43
N GLY A 241 -0.64 4.72 -5.44
CA GLY A 241 0.47 5.68 -5.37
C GLY A 241 1.83 4.98 -5.36
N GLU A 242 2.83 5.68 -4.86
CA GLU A 242 4.23 5.31 -5.05
C GLU A 242 4.86 4.69 -3.81
N ARG A 243 5.96 3.94 -4.01
CA ARG A 243 6.76 3.29 -2.96
C ARG A 243 5.94 2.32 -2.10
N ASN A 244 5.11 1.48 -2.73
CA ASN A 244 4.36 0.43 -2.02
C ASN A 244 5.28 -0.59 -1.32
N ALA A 245 6.50 -0.81 -1.83
CA ALA A 245 7.53 -1.60 -1.17
C ALA A 245 7.98 -1.00 0.18
N LEU A 246 7.79 0.32 0.40
CA LEU A 246 8.01 0.95 1.70
C LEU A 246 6.73 0.95 2.56
N GLY A 247 5.70 0.19 2.21
CA GLY A 247 4.46 0.08 2.98
C GLY A 247 3.56 1.30 2.87
N PHE A 248 3.68 2.07 1.78
CA PHE A 248 2.80 3.21 1.49
C PHE A 248 1.62 2.81 0.60
N GLY A 249 0.51 3.50 0.80
CA GLY A 249 -0.68 3.38 -0.04
C GLY A 249 -1.45 2.06 0.08
N PHE A 250 -1.25 1.28 1.14
CA PHE A 250 -2.06 0.11 1.42
C PHE A 250 -3.52 0.50 1.64
N LEU A 251 -4.47 -0.24 1.05
CA LEU A 251 -5.90 0.03 1.13
C LEU A 251 -6.62 -1.09 1.89
N ASN A 252 -7.76 -0.77 2.49
CA ASN A 252 -8.70 -1.74 3.07
C ASN A 252 -10.12 -1.40 2.61
N LEU A 253 -10.96 -2.42 2.48
CA LEU A 253 -12.41 -2.22 2.44
C LEU A 253 -12.86 -1.76 3.83
N GLN A 254 -13.63 -0.67 3.90
CA GLN A 254 -14.50 -0.48 5.06
C GLN A 254 -15.71 -1.37 4.89
N GLU A 255 -16.02 -2.16 5.92
CA GLU A 255 -17.39 -2.67 6.05
C GLU A 255 -18.30 -1.45 6.21
N ASP A 256 -19.33 -1.34 5.37
CA ASP A 256 -20.42 -0.43 5.68
C ASP A 256 -20.91 -0.78 7.09
N ASP A 257 -21.15 0.22 7.94
CA ASP A 257 -21.96 0.08 9.15
C ASP A 257 -23.42 -0.23 8.71
N ALA A 258 -23.62 -1.37 8.04
CA ALA A 258 -24.91 -1.98 7.85
C ALA A 258 -25.34 -2.48 9.22
N GLY A 259 -26.00 -1.58 9.95
CA GLY A 259 -26.44 -1.68 11.33
C GLY A 259 -26.51 -3.09 11.92
N ARG A 260 -25.70 -3.30 12.97
CA ARG A 260 -26.06 -4.21 14.06
C ARG A 260 -27.23 -3.65 14.87
#